data_AF-A0A3B8IG50-F1
#
_entry.id   AF-A0A3B8IG50-F1
#
_cell.length_a   1.000
_cell.length_b   1.000
_cell.length_c   1.000
_cell.angle_alpha   90.00
_cell.angle_beta   90.00
_cell.angle_gamma   90.00
#
_symmetry.space_group_name_H-M   'P 1'
#
loop_
_entity.id
_entity.type
_entity.pdbx_description
1 polymer ?
#
loop_
_entity_poly.entity_id
_entity_poly.type
_entity_poly.pdbx_seq_one_letter_code
_entity_poly.pdbx_strand_id
1 'polypeptide(L)'
;GIRQAQTMEQLPAKLSKYHGPKAHQLVADWIRIWLAEGYRDWSIEALLPQITCPTLVLQGAQDEYASTQHMYDIAEQIGPQARALLVEEAGH
;
A
#
# COMPACT_ATOMS: atom_id res chain seq x y z
N GLY A 1 -1.73 9.44 -5.06
CA GLY A 1 -1.20 8.20 -5.69
C GLY A 1 0.14 8.44 -6.39
N ILE A 2 0.88 7.40 -6.76
CA ILE A 2 2.29 7.51 -7.23
C ILE A 2 2.50 8.41 -8.47
N ARG A 3 1.48 8.56 -9.34
CA ARG A 3 1.51 9.51 -10.47
C ARG A 3 1.48 10.97 -10.02
N GLN A 4 0.77 11.28 -8.94
CA GLN A 4 0.77 12.61 -8.32
C GLN A 4 2.09 12.87 -7.59
N ALA A 5 2.77 11.83 -7.11
CA ALA A 5 4.07 11.97 -6.44
C ALA A 5 5.18 12.49 -7.39
N GLN A 6 5.02 12.34 -8.72
CA GLN A 6 5.95 12.87 -9.72
C GLN A 6 6.13 14.39 -9.65
N THR A 7 5.10 15.11 -9.22
CA THR A 7 5.10 16.57 -9.12
C THR A 7 5.17 17.07 -7.67
N MET A 8 5.26 16.17 -6.69
CA MET A 8 5.34 16.52 -5.27
C MET A 8 6.78 16.77 -4.84
N GLU A 9 7.25 18.00 -4.99
CA GLU A 9 8.57 18.43 -4.50
C GLU A 9 8.72 18.29 -2.98
N GLN A 10 7.62 18.29 -2.23
CA GLN A 10 7.62 18.24 -0.77
C GLN A 10 7.93 16.84 -0.20
N LEU A 11 7.70 15.76 -0.96
CA LEU A 11 7.83 14.39 -0.43
C LEU A 11 9.30 14.04 -0.11
N PRO A 12 10.28 14.27 -1.01
CA PRO A 12 11.70 14.09 -0.67
C PRO A 12 12.12 14.93 0.54
N ALA A 13 11.70 16.20 0.62
CA ALA A 13 12.05 17.08 1.74
C ALA A 13 11.55 16.56 3.09
N LYS A 14 10.32 16.03 3.14
CA LYS A 14 9.77 15.38 4.34
C LYS A 14 10.57 14.14 4.75
N LEU A 15 11.00 13.33 3.77
CA LEU A 15 11.73 12.10 4.00
C LEU A 15 13.22 12.31 4.32
N SER A 16 13.80 13.46 3.98
CA SER A 16 15.20 13.82 4.29
C SER A 16 15.52 13.75 5.79
N LYS A 17 14.54 13.94 6.67
CA LYS A 17 14.70 13.75 8.12
C LYS A 17 15.16 12.34 8.49
N TYR A 18 14.71 11.33 7.73
CA TYR A 18 14.94 9.91 8.03
C TYR A 18 15.96 9.27 7.08
N HIS A 19 16.03 9.74 5.84
CA HIS A 19 16.87 9.15 4.79
C HIS A 19 18.03 10.05 4.36
N GLY A 20 18.15 11.25 4.94
CA GLY A 20 19.21 12.21 4.65
C GLY A 20 19.29 12.55 3.15
N PRO A 21 20.50 12.71 2.60
CA PRO A 21 20.70 13.04 1.19
C PRO A 21 20.11 12.03 0.20
N LYS A 22 19.85 10.78 0.63
CA LYS A 22 19.31 9.73 -0.24
C LYS A 22 17.80 9.85 -0.50
N ALA A 23 17.09 10.72 0.23
CA ALA A 23 15.63 10.84 0.13
C ALA A 23 15.16 11.15 -1.30
N HIS A 24 15.86 12.04 -2.00
CA HIS A 24 15.55 12.37 -3.40
C HIS A 24 15.66 11.15 -4.32
N GLN A 25 16.78 10.42 -4.22
CA GLN A 25 17.01 9.24 -5.05
C GLN A 25 16.00 8.13 -4.72
N LEU A 26 15.70 7.92 -3.43
CA LEU A 26 14.72 6.93 -2.98
C LEU A 26 13.33 7.18 -3.60
N VAL A 27 12.84 8.41 -3.51
CA VAL A 27 11.53 8.78 -4.07
C VAL A 27 11.54 8.65 -5.59
N ALA A 28 12.62 9.07 -6.26
CA ALA A 28 12.75 8.93 -7.71
C ALA A 28 12.73 7.46 -8.14
N ASP A 29 13.39 6.57 -7.41
CA ASP A 29 13.40 5.14 -7.69
C ASP A 29 12.04 4.48 -7.44
N TRP A 30 11.33 4.84 -6.37
CA TRP A 30 9.96 4.35 -6.14
C TRP A 30 9.04 4.75 -7.29
N ILE A 31 9.04 6.02 -7.68
CA ILE A 31 8.25 6.52 -8.81
C ILE A 31 8.58 5.74 -10.08
N ARG A 32 9.87 5.58 -10.38
CA ARG A 32 10.33 4.87 -11.57
C ARG A 32 9.86 3.41 -11.60
N ILE A 33 9.97 2.69 -10.49
CA ILE A 33 9.59 1.27 -10.40
C ILE A 33 8.07 1.12 -10.57
N TRP A 34 7.28 1.86 -9.80
CA TRP A 34 5.83 1.76 -9.84
C TRP A 34 5.19 2.26 -11.14
N LEU A 35 5.91 3.08 -11.92
CA LEU A 35 5.46 3.54 -13.23
C LEU A 35 6.05 2.75 -14.41
N ALA A 36 6.99 1.84 -14.16
CA ALA A 36 7.56 1.00 -15.21
C ALA A 36 6.48 0.07 -15.79
N GLU A 37 6.53 -0.14 -17.11
CA GLU A 37 5.51 -0.95 -17.81
C GLU A 37 5.38 -2.37 -17.24
N GLY A 38 6.51 -2.99 -16.87
CA GLY A 38 6.52 -4.33 -16.27
C GLY A 38 5.85 -4.44 -14.90
N TYR A 39 5.54 -3.31 -14.25
CA TYR A 39 4.83 -3.28 -12.96
C TYR A 39 3.37 -2.86 -13.09
N ARG A 40 2.88 -2.60 -14.32
CA ARG A 40 1.48 -2.24 -14.55
C ARG A 40 0.51 -3.32 -14.07
N ASP A 41 0.87 -4.57 -14.31
CA ASP A 41 0.03 -5.74 -14.00
C ASP A 41 0.48 -6.45 -12.71
N TRP A 42 1.36 -5.81 -11.94
CA TRP A 42 1.81 -6.38 -10.68
C TRP A 42 0.68 -6.34 -9.65
N SER A 43 0.37 -7.50 -9.06
CA SER A 43 -0.51 -7.62 -7.91
C SER A 43 0.02 -8.69 -6.95
N ILE A 44 -0.14 -8.47 -5.66
CA ILE A 44 0.23 -9.43 -4.61
C ILE A 44 -0.83 -10.52 -4.39
N GLU A 45 -2.03 -10.33 -4.97
CA GLU A 45 -3.21 -11.16 -4.75
C GLU A 45 -2.98 -12.66 -4.97
N ALA A 46 -2.19 -13.02 -5.99
CA ALA A 46 -1.86 -14.41 -6.28
C ALA A 46 -1.11 -15.14 -5.15
N LEU A 47 -0.54 -14.40 -4.19
CA LEU A 47 0.14 -14.97 -3.03
C LEU A 47 -0.79 -15.15 -1.82
N LEU A 48 -1.94 -14.46 -1.77
CA LEU A 48 -2.86 -14.48 -0.63
C LEU A 48 -3.40 -15.87 -0.29
N PRO A 49 -3.75 -16.75 -1.26
CA PRO A 49 -4.20 -18.11 -0.95
C PRO A 49 -3.17 -18.98 -0.22
N GLN A 50 -1.90 -18.58 -0.18
CA GLN A 50 -0.84 -19.33 0.50
C GLN A 50 -0.78 -19.06 2.01
N ILE A 51 -1.56 -18.10 2.52
CA ILE A 51 -1.63 -17.78 3.95
C ILE A 51 -2.50 -18.81 4.66
N THR A 52 -1.88 -19.74 5.39
CA THR A 52 -2.61 -20.86 6.04
C THR A 52 -2.95 -20.64 7.52
N CYS A 53 -2.46 -19.57 8.14
CA CYS A 53 -2.72 -19.27 9.55
C CYS A 53 -3.98 -18.40 9.74
N PRO A 54 -4.63 -18.45 10.92
CA PRO A 54 -5.69 -17.51 11.25
C PRO A 54 -5.22 -16.06 11.07
N THR A 55 -5.97 -15.28 10.29
CA THR A 55 -5.56 -13.93 9.87
C THR A 55 -6.66 -12.92 10.17
N LEU A 56 -6.27 -11.75 10.67
CA LEU A 56 -7.14 -10.59 10.82
C LEU A 56 -6.63 -9.48 9.90
N VAL A 57 -7.46 -9.08 8.93
CA VAL A 57 -7.20 -7.96 8.02
C VAL A 57 -7.88 -6.73 8.60
N LEU A 58 -7.09 -5.69 8.89
CA LEU A 58 -7.55 -4.45 9.52
C LEU A 58 -7.40 -3.30 8.54
N GLN A 59 -8.40 -2.43 8.50
CA GLN A 59 -8.31 -1.15 7.80
C GLN A 59 -9.06 -0.06 8.57
N GLY A 60 -8.52 1.16 8.58
CA GLY A 60 -9.22 2.33 9.08
C GLY A 60 -10.32 2.79 8.12
N ALA A 61 -11.49 3.16 8.64
CA ALA A 61 -12.60 3.67 7.85
C ALA A 61 -12.29 4.99 7.10
N GLN A 62 -11.26 5.71 7.54
CA GLN A 62 -10.82 6.99 6.99
C GLN A 62 -9.46 6.89 6.25
N ASP A 63 -9.00 5.68 5.89
CA ASP A 63 -7.76 5.47 5.13
C ASP A 63 -7.82 6.25 3.79
N GLU A 64 -6.90 7.20 3.60
CA GLU A 64 -6.85 8.04 2.40
C GLU A 64 -6.18 7.38 1.18
N TYR A 65 -5.57 6.22 1.36
CA TYR A 65 -4.78 5.53 0.33
C TYR A 65 -5.49 4.30 -0.25
N ALA A 66 -6.39 3.65 0.51
CA ALA A 66 -7.09 2.45 0.08
C ALA A 66 -8.60 2.52 0.33
N SER A 67 -9.40 1.99 -0.61
CA SER A 67 -10.84 1.78 -0.37
C SER A 67 -11.04 0.64 0.62
N THR A 68 -12.16 0.64 1.35
CA THR A 68 -12.50 -0.45 2.28
C THR A 68 -12.69 -1.80 1.59
N GLN A 69 -12.98 -1.80 0.28
CA GLN A 69 -13.05 -3.00 -0.54
C GLN A 69 -11.71 -3.77 -0.54
N HIS A 70 -10.58 -3.07 -0.48
CA HIS A 70 -9.25 -3.68 -0.46
C HIS A 70 -9.07 -4.67 0.71
N MET A 71 -9.52 -4.29 1.91
CA MET A 71 -9.52 -5.17 3.09
C MET A 71 -10.39 -6.42 2.87
N TYR A 72 -11.58 -6.26 2.30
CA TYR A 72 -12.49 -7.37 2.04
C TYR A 72 -11.91 -8.33 0.99
N ASP A 73 -11.35 -7.79 -0.10
CA ASP A 73 -10.73 -8.58 -1.17
C ASP A 73 -9.55 -9.40 -0.62
N ILE A 74 -8.72 -8.82 0.26
CA ILE A 74 -7.62 -9.54 0.90
C ILE A 74 -8.15 -10.70 1.75
N ALA A 75 -9.15 -10.44 2.60
CA ALA A 75 -9.70 -11.47 3.47
C ALA A 75 -10.36 -12.60 2.66
N GLU A 76 -11.09 -12.26 1.59
CA GLU A 76 -11.72 -13.24 0.69
C GLU A 76 -10.68 -14.14 0.00
N GLN A 77 -9.59 -13.55 -0.51
CA GLN A 77 -8.54 -14.31 -1.20
C GLN A 77 -7.68 -15.18 -0.30
N ILE A 78 -7.54 -14.82 0.99
CA ILE A 78 -6.93 -15.71 1.99
C ILE A 78 -7.88 -16.89 2.27
N GLY A 79 -9.17 -16.62 2.39
CA GLY A 79 -10.21 -17.64 2.57
C GLY A 79 -10.70 -17.76 4.02
N PRO A 80 -11.25 -18.93 4.43
CA PRO A 80 -12.09 -19.06 5.63
C PRO A 80 -11.38 -18.78 6.96
N GLN A 81 -10.05 -18.84 6.99
CA GLN A 81 -9.22 -18.51 8.15
C GLN A 81 -8.98 -17.00 8.32
N ALA A 82 -9.40 -16.18 7.36
CA ALA A 82 -9.28 -14.73 7.44
C ALA A 82 -10.59 -14.07 7.87
N ARG A 83 -10.46 -12.94 8.55
CA ARG A 83 -11.56 -12.03 8.90
C ARG A 83 -11.15 -10.60 8.60
N ALA A 84 -12.07 -9.82 8.08
CA ALA A 84 -11.91 -8.38 7.90
C ALA A 84 -12.51 -7.63 9.10
N LEU A 85 -11.82 -6.59 9.58
CA LEU A 85 -12.32 -5.69 10.60
C LEU A 85 -12.03 -4.23 10.21
N LEU A 86 -13.11 -3.49 9.97
CA LEU A 86 -13.06 -2.05 9.76
C LEU A 86 -12.95 -1.36 11.13
N VAL A 87 -11.95 -0.50 11.27
CA VAL A 87 -11.75 0.33 12.46
C VAL A 87 -12.37 1.69 12.21
N GLU A 88 -13.49 1.96 12.86
CA GLU A 88 -14.15 3.26 12.80
C GLU A 88 -13.23 4.37 13.34
N GLU A 89 -13.38 5.57 12.79
CA GLU A 89 -12.63 6.77 13.22
C GLU A 89 -11.09 6.70 13.08
N ALA A 90 -10.56 5.69 12.37
CA ALA A 90 -9.13 5.54 12.09
C ALA A 90 -8.79 5.84 10.63
N GLY A 91 -7.66 6.54 10.40
CA GLY A 91 -7.02 6.72 9.10
C GLY A 91 -6.00 5.63 8.79
N HIS A 92 -5.02 5.94 7.94
CA HIS A 92 -3.90 5.06 7.61
C HIS A 92 -2.84 4.97 8.72
#